data_AF-A0A0R3MHD1-F1
#
_entry.id   AF-A0A0R3MHD1-F1
#
_cell.length_a   1.000
_cell.length_b   1.000
_cell.length_c   1.000
_cell.angle_alpha   90.00
_cell.angle_beta   90.00
_cell.angle_gamma   90.00
#
_symmetry.space_group_name_H-M   'P 1'
#
loop_
_entity.id
_entity.type
_entity.pdbx_description
1 polymer ?
#
loop_
_entity_poly.entity_id
_entity_poly.type
_entity_poly.pdbx_seq_one_letter_code
_entity_poly.pdbx_strand_id
1 'polypeptide(L)'
;MSDHPVATAPGTALAGQFPVSPNNPCPFLRALVANGYVGGDVVPLSQISEIVGDASGQTGLGKMKVRIATWMVAVIANGLGPGRLFKSATSGAVLDQLRDGPLDKHGGGSRILDATAKVHEEQIDRLASFGKDCKDPAGGIETGLTAKEIETFMAANIKRDGDAARWYFPILMKGEWPVLLKILGKGEGEERYLSVAEVRTLFVERRLPKRIADRLPKPASP
;
A
#
# COMPACT_ATOMS: atom_id res chain seq x y z
N MET A 1 31.99 -15.83 0.62
CA MET A 1 31.76 -14.46 1.11
C MET A 1 30.26 -14.28 1.16
N SER A 2 29.69 -14.32 2.36
CA SER A 2 28.25 -14.17 2.57
C SER A 2 27.94 -12.68 2.67
N ASP A 3 27.43 -12.10 1.60
CA ASP A 3 26.85 -10.76 1.63
C ASP A 3 25.49 -10.85 2.31
N HIS A 4 25.49 -10.69 3.64
CA HIS A 4 24.27 -10.38 4.36
C HIS A 4 23.90 -8.93 4.06
N PRO A 5 22.72 -8.64 3.48
CA PRO A 5 22.28 -7.26 3.36
C PRO A 5 22.11 -6.70 4.77
N VAL A 6 22.85 -5.62 5.06
CA VAL A 6 22.72 -4.86 6.29
C VAL A 6 21.26 -4.41 6.40
N ALA A 7 20.53 -4.98 7.36
CA ALA A 7 19.16 -4.59 7.65
C ALA A 7 19.16 -3.09 7.97
N THR A 8 18.65 -2.29 7.04
CA THR A 8 18.53 -0.85 7.20
C THR A 8 17.56 -0.57 8.35
N ALA A 9 17.98 0.21 9.34
CA ALA A 9 17.17 0.47 10.52
C ALA A 9 15.81 1.09 10.14
N PRO A 10 14.69 0.71 10.81
CA PRO A 10 13.37 1.24 10.51
C PRO A 10 13.36 2.77 10.53
N GLY A 11 12.86 3.39 9.47
CA GLY A 11 12.81 4.85 9.33
C GLY A 11 13.96 5.48 8.55
N THR A 12 15.04 4.75 8.29
CA THR A 12 16.18 5.27 7.52
C THR A 12 15.81 5.38 6.03
N ALA A 13 16.21 6.49 5.40
CA ALA A 13 16.09 6.68 3.96
C ALA A 13 16.93 5.64 3.21
N LEU A 14 16.39 5.05 2.12
CA LEU A 14 17.25 4.38 1.13
C LEU A 14 17.97 5.45 0.31
N ALA A 15 19.07 5.09 -0.34
CA ALA A 15 19.82 6.02 -1.17
C ALA A 15 18.90 6.67 -2.24
N GLY A 16 18.90 8.01 -2.28
CA GLY A 16 18.06 8.79 -3.19
C GLY A 16 16.56 8.78 -2.86
N GLN A 17 16.18 8.59 -1.59
CA GLN A 17 14.80 8.65 -1.13
C GLN A 17 14.65 9.55 0.10
N PHE A 18 13.44 10.08 0.30
CA PHE A 18 13.07 10.73 1.55
C PHE A 18 12.90 9.71 2.69
N PRO A 19 13.18 10.09 3.95
CA PRO A 19 12.90 9.24 5.09
C PRO A 19 11.41 8.96 5.22
N VAL A 20 11.06 7.74 5.63
CA VAL A 20 9.66 7.30 5.78
C VAL A 20 9.44 6.83 7.19
N SER A 21 8.49 7.46 7.89
CA SER A 21 8.17 7.12 9.28
C SER A 21 7.83 5.63 9.44
N PRO A 22 8.34 4.94 10.48
CA PRO A 22 7.90 3.58 10.83
C PRO A 22 6.42 3.54 11.24
N ASN A 23 5.85 4.69 11.60
CA ASN A 23 4.44 4.81 11.98
C ASN A 23 3.49 4.94 10.78
N ASN A 24 3.99 4.83 9.54
CA ASN A 24 3.18 4.70 8.34
C ASN A 24 3.06 3.20 7.96
N PRO A 25 1.91 2.53 8.18
CA PRO A 25 1.73 1.11 7.87
C PRO A 25 1.37 0.85 6.41
N CYS A 26 1.09 1.88 5.59
CA CYS A 26 0.57 1.72 4.24
C CYS A 26 1.71 1.69 3.22
N PRO A 27 2.01 0.55 2.56
CA PRO A 27 3.13 0.44 1.62
C PRO A 27 3.01 1.41 0.43
N PHE A 28 1.79 1.70 -0.02
CA PHE A 28 1.54 2.68 -1.07
C PHE A 28 1.90 4.11 -0.66
N LEU A 29 1.45 4.56 0.54
CA LEU A 29 1.82 5.88 1.05
C LEU A 29 3.32 5.97 1.37
N ARG A 30 3.92 4.89 1.89
CA ARG A 30 5.37 4.81 2.11
C ARG A 30 6.15 5.03 0.81
N ALA A 31 5.69 4.45 -0.30
CA ALA A 31 6.31 4.67 -1.61
C ALA A 31 6.11 6.10 -2.12
N LEU A 32 4.94 6.70 -1.90
CA LEU A 32 4.70 8.11 -2.27
C LEU A 32 5.62 9.07 -1.50
N VAL A 33 5.77 8.87 -0.18
CA VAL A 33 6.68 9.66 0.66
C VAL A 33 8.13 9.46 0.22
N ALA A 34 8.58 8.21 0.14
CA ALA A 34 9.97 7.88 -0.19
C ALA A 34 10.45 8.51 -1.50
N ASN A 35 9.55 8.65 -2.48
CA ASN A 35 9.88 9.20 -3.79
C ASN A 35 9.39 10.63 -3.98
N GLY A 36 9.01 11.36 -2.91
CA GLY A 36 8.76 12.81 -2.99
C GLY A 36 7.45 13.22 -3.65
N TYR A 37 6.47 12.32 -3.77
CA TYR A 37 5.14 12.66 -4.29
C TYR A 37 4.25 13.35 -3.24
N VAL A 38 4.48 13.04 -1.95
CA VAL A 38 3.82 13.68 -0.79
C VAL A 38 4.81 13.87 0.36
N GLY A 39 4.51 14.79 1.26
CA GLY A 39 5.25 14.96 2.52
C GLY A 39 5.09 13.76 3.46
N GLY A 40 6.05 13.56 4.37
CA GLY A 40 6.05 12.46 5.33
C GLY A 40 5.24 12.70 6.60
N ASP A 41 4.71 13.91 6.78
CA ASP A 41 4.06 14.44 7.96
C ASP A 41 2.57 14.75 7.69
N VAL A 42 2.17 16.03 7.65
CA VAL A 42 0.78 16.42 7.40
C VAL A 42 0.57 16.62 5.91
N VAL A 43 -0.31 15.81 5.32
CA VAL A 43 -0.63 15.87 3.89
C VAL A 43 -2.11 16.23 3.71
N PRO A 44 -2.41 17.32 2.96
CA PRO A 44 -3.79 17.69 2.66
C PRO A 44 -4.58 16.52 2.04
N LEU A 45 -5.83 16.34 2.49
CA LEU A 45 -6.68 15.26 1.98
C LEU A 45 -6.95 15.38 0.48
N SER A 46 -7.03 16.61 -0.03
CA SER A 46 -7.15 16.90 -1.47
C SER A 46 -5.97 16.32 -2.24
N GLN A 47 -4.73 16.56 -1.77
CA GLN A 47 -3.51 16.04 -2.38
C GLN A 47 -3.47 14.51 -2.36
N ILE A 48 -3.76 13.87 -1.21
CA ILE A 48 -3.81 12.39 -1.12
C ILE A 48 -4.85 11.85 -2.10
N SER A 49 -6.06 12.42 -2.10
CA SER A 49 -7.14 11.96 -2.98
C SER A 49 -6.80 12.10 -4.46
N GLU A 50 -6.16 13.21 -4.85
CA GLU A 50 -5.75 13.49 -6.22
C GLU A 50 -4.68 12.51 -6.69
N ILE A 51 -3.61 12.32 -5.91
CA ILE A 51 -2.53 11.39 -6.23
C ILE A 51 -3.03 9.95 -6.34
N VAL A 52 -3.89 9.50 -5.41
CA VAL A 52 -4.47 8.15 -5.51
C VAL A 52 -5.42 8.05 -6.71
N GLY A 53 -6.15 9.12 -7.01
CA GLY A 53 -6.96 9.24 -8.23
C GLY A 53 -6.11 9.06 -9.49
N ASP A 54 -4.97 9.74 -9.60
CA ASP A 54 -4.04 9.64 -10.72
C ASP A 54 -3.40 8.25 -10.82
N ALA A 55 -2.89 7.73 -9.70
CA ALA A 55 -2.29 6.41 -9.64
C ALA A 55 -3.24 5.31 -10.13
N SER A 56 -4.54 5.44 -9.83
CA SER A 56 -5.56 4.47 -10.23
C SER A 56 -5.73 4.32 -11.74
N GLY A 57 -5.25 5.28 -12.55
CA GLY A 57 -5.43 5.30 -14.00
C GLY A 57 -6.87 5.49 -14.47
N GLN A 58 -7.82 5.72 -13.54
CA GLN A 58 -9.21 6.01 -13.86
C GLN A 58 -9.35 7.45 -14.38
N THR A 59 -10.34 7.68 -15.23
CA THR A 59 -10.68 9.01 -15.76
C THR A 59 -12.14 9.36 -15.46
N GLY A 60 -12.52 10.64 -15.63
CA GLY A 60 -13.90 11.13 -15.46
C GLY A 60 -14.56 10.72 -14.13
N LEU A 61 -15.77 10.15 -14.21
CA LEU A 61 -16.53 9.69 -13.05
C LEU A 61 -15.81 8.59 -12.25
N GLY A 62 -14.99 7.76 -12.90
CA GLY A 62 -14.19 6.74 -12.23
C GLY A 62 -13.15 7.35 -11.31
N LYS A 63 -12.41 8.36 -11.81
CA LYS A 63 -11.43 9.12 -11.01
C LYS A 63 -12.10 9.82 -9.84
N MET A 64 -13.25 10.46 -10.08
CA MET A 64 -14.00 11.14 -9.03
C MET A 64 -14.43 10.19 -7.90
N LYS A 65 -14.91 8.99 -8.23
CA LYS A 65 -15.26 7.96 -7.22
C LYS A 65 -14.06 7.52 -6.39
N VAL A 66 -12.89 7.31 -7.02
CA VAL A 66 -11.65 6.97 -6.31
C VAL A 66 -11.26 8.09 -5.36
N ARG A 67 -11.26 9.35 -5.82
CA ARG A 67 -10.92 10.51 -4.99
C ARG A 67 -11.81 10.62 -3.75
N ILE A 68 -13.12 10.48 -3.91
CA ILE A 68 -14.08 10.54 -2.81
C ILE A 68 -13.84 9.41 -1.81
N ALA A 69 -13.67 8.17 -2.30
CA ALA A 69 -13.39 7.02 -1.44
C ALA A 69 -12.08 7.21 -0.64
N THR A 70 -11.01 7.64 -1.31
CA THR A 70 -9.73 7.94 -0.66
C THR A 70 -9.87 9.04 0.38
N TRP A 71 -10.59 10.11 0.07
CA TRP A 71 -10.83 11.20 1.00
C TRP A 71 -11.52 10.71 2.28
N MET A 72 -12.59 9.92 2.16
CA MET A 72 -13.31 9.37 3.32
C MET A 72 -12.40 8.50 4.21
N VAL A 73 -11.58 7.65 3.61
CA VAL A 73 -10.61 6.82 4.34
C VAL A 73 -9.54 7.68 5.02
N ALA A 74 -9.05 8.72 4.32
CA ALA A 74 -8.01 9.61 4.85
C ALA A 74 -8.51 10.47 6.03
N VAL A 75 -9.78 10.89 6.04
CA VAL A 75 -10.40 11.59 7.18
C VAL A 75 -10.28 10.79 8.48
N ILE A 76 -10.56 9.48 8.42
CA ILE A 76 -10.58 8.61 9.60
C ILE A 76 -9.20 8.04 9.96
N ALA A 77 -8.19 8.24 9.11
CA ALA A 77 -6.92 7.53 9.19
C ALA A 77 -6.15 7.76 10.51
N ASN A 78 -6.26 8.95 11.11
CA ASN A 78 -5.61 9.30 12.37
C ASN A 78 -6.52 9.18 13.62
N GLY A 79 -7.74 8.64 13.48
CA GLY A 79 -8.68 8.39 14.59
C GLY A 79 -10.15 8.72 14.29
N LEU A 80 -11.06 8.15 15.07
CA LEU A 80 -12.52 8.33 14.94
C LEU A 80 -13.13 9.37 15.90
N GLY A 81 -12.35 9.91 16.84
CA GLY A 81 -12.84 10.93 17.77
C GLY A 81 -13.18 12.24 17.05
N PRO A 82 -14.23 12.99 17.46
CA PRO A 82 -14.68 14.20 16.76
C PRO A 82 -13.57 15.23 16.50
N GLY A 83 -12.70 15.46 17.48
CA GLY A 83 -11.55 16.37 17.33
C GLY A 83 -10.51 15.88 16.33
N ARG A 84 -10.25 14.56 16.26
CA ARG A 84 -9.34 13.96 15.27
C ARG A 84 -9.93 14.07 13.87
N LEU A 85 -11.21 13.77 13.69
CA LEU A 85 -11.91 13.88 12.41
C LEU A 85 -11.90 15.33 11.89
N PHE A 86 -12.22 16.30 12.76
CA PHE A 86 -12.19 17.71 12.41
C PHE A 86 -10.78 18.18 12.04
N LYS A 87 -9.77 17.77 12.80
CA LYS A 87 -8.37 18.07 12.49
C LYS A 87 -7.95 17.47 11.15
N SER A 88 -8.27 16.20 10.87
CA SER A 88 -7.96 15.56 9.59
C SER A 88 -8.64 16.27 8.42
N ALA A 89 -9.92 16.62 8.58
CA ALA A 89 -10.69 17.29 7.54
C ALA A 89 -10.19 18.71 7.21
N THR A 90 -9.67 19.43 8.21
CA THR A 90 -9.20 20.82 8.05
C THR A 90 -7.71 20.91 7.72
N SER A 91 -6.87 20.08 8.34
CA SER A 91 -5.41 20.17 8.27
C SER A 91 -4.77 19.11 7.38
N GLY A 92 -5.46 18.00 7.09
CA GLY A 92 -4.90 16.86 6.37
C GLY A 92 -4.59 15.66 7.27
N ALA A 93 -4.20 14.55 6.64
CA ALA A 93 -3.82 13.32 7.34
C ALA A 93 -2.35 13.40 7.78
N VAL A 94 -2.06 12.89 8.98
CA VAL A 94 -0.74 12.87 9.61
C VAL A 94 -0.10 11.51 9.37
N LEU A 95 0.72 11.39 8.32
CA LEU A 95 1.20 10.11 7.80
C LEU A 95 2.19 9.39 8.73
N ASP A 96 2.88 10.12 9.60
CA ASP A 96 3.77 9.60 10.65
C ASP A 96 3.03 9.25 11.96
N GLN A 97 1.69 9.30 11.97
CA GLN A 97 0.84 8.95 13.11
C GLN A 97 -0.34 8.06 12.67
N LEU A 98 -0.10 7.15 11.72
CA LEU A 98 -1.12 6.22 11.24
C LEU A 98 -1.18 4.91 12.04
N ARG A 99 -0.09 4.53 12.71
CA ARG A 99 -0.10 3.44 13.70
C ARG A 99 -1.07 3.76 14.84
N ASP A 100 -1.66 2.70 15.39
CA ASP A 100 -2.73 2.77 16.39
C ASP A 100 -4.01 3.48 15.90
N GLY A 101 -4.04 3.90 14.63
CA GLY A 101 -5.23 4.42 13.97
C GLY A 101 -6.21 3.31 13.56
N PRO A 102 -7.42 3.67 13.11
CA PRO A 102 -8.49 2.71 12.78
C PRO A 102 -8.14 1.73 11.66
N LEU A 103 -7.15 2.05 10.84
CA LEU A 103 -6.72 1.26 9.69
C LEU A 103 -5.48 0.41 9.98
N ASP A 104 -4.90 0.52 11.17
CA ASP A 104 -3.73 -0.25 11.56
C ASP A 104 -4.11 -1.68 11.98
N LYS A 105 -3.38 -2.65 11.42
CA LYS A 105 -3.49 -4.07 11.76
C LYS A 105 -2.36 -4.54 12.68
N HIS A 106 -1.49 -3.64 13.16
CA HIS A 106 -0.34 -3.95 14.01
C HIS A 106 0.53 -5.10 13.47
N GLY A 107 0.76 -5.11 12.15
CA GLY A 107 1.53 -6.16 11.46
C GLY A 107 0.74 -7.43 11.13
N GLY A 108 -0.53 -7.53 11.53
CA GLY A 108 -1.43 -8.62 11.14
C GLY A 108 -1.85 -8.60 9.66
N GLY A 109 -2.46 -9.68 9.20
CA GLY A 109 -2.81 -9.92 7.81
C GLY A 109 -1.64 -10.55 7.04
N SER A 110 -1.09 -9.82 6.06
CA SER A 110 -0.02 -10.35 5.21
C SER A 110 1.29 -10.59 5.95
N ARG A 111 1.56 -9.80 7.00
CA ARG A 111 2.84 -9.77 7.76
C ARG A 111 4.06 -9.36 6.92
N ILE A 112 3.86 -8.90 5.67
CA ILE A 112 4.97 -8.40 4.83
C ILE A 112 5.62 -7.18 5.46
N LEU A 113 4.82 -6.29 6.07
CA LEU A 113 5.30 -5.18 6.88
C LEU A 113 4.80 -5.37 8.31
N ASP A 114 5.70 -5.55 9.27
CA ASP A 114 5.32 -5.75 10.67
C ASP A 114 5.00 -4.44 11.40
N ALA A 115 4.61 -4.54 12.68
CA ALA A 115 4.27 -3.38 13.53
C ALA A 115 5.43 -2.36 13.69
N THR A 116 6.67 -2.81 13.55
CA THR A 116 7.88 -1.99 13.65
C THR A 116 8.36 -1.44 12.30
N ALA A 117 7.56 -1.64 11.25
CA ALA A 117 7.86 -1.29 9.86
C ALA A 117 9.07 -2.03 9.26
N LYS A 118 9.41 -3.20 9.80
CA LYS A 118 10.34 -4.12 9.16
C LYS A 118 9.61 -4.91 8.08
N VAL A 119 10.27 -5.04 6.92
CA VAL A 119 9.80 -5.85 5.81
C VAL A 119 10.31 -7.28 5.98
N HIS A 120 9.41 -8.24 5.85
CA HIS A 120 9.67 -9.67 5.93
C HIS A 120 9.53 -10.28 4.53
N GLU A 121 10.65 -10.37 3.82
CA GLU A 121 10.65 -10.80 2.41
C GLU A 121 10.16 -12.22 2.20
N GLU A 122 10.31 -13.10 3.19
CA GLU A 122 9.77 -14.45 3.13
C GLU A 122 8.23 -14.48 3.10
N GLN A 123 7.57 -13.39 3.57
CA GLN A 123 6.13 -13.23 3.41
C GLN A 123 5.73 -12.83 1.99
N ILE A 124 6.65 -12.26 1.20
CA ILE A 124 6.47 -12.04 -0.24
C ILE A 124 6.61 -13.36 -0.99
N ASP A 125 7.56 -14.21 -0.60
CA ASP A 125 7.69 -15.56 -1.18
C ASP A 125 6.45 -16.41 -0.85
N ARG A 126 5.91 -16.27 0.36
CA ARG A 126 4.62 -16.85 0.72
C ARG A 126 3.46 -16.28 -0.10
N LEU A 127 3.43 -14.97 -0.37
CA LEU A 127 2.43 -14.39 -1.28
C LEU A 127 2.53 -15.05 -2.67
N ALA A 128 3.74 -15.25 -3.17
CA ALA A 128 3.99 -15.87 -4.47
C ALA A 128 3.46 -17.31 -4.54
N SER A 129 3.47 -18.07 -3.43
CA SER A 129 2.93 -19.44 -3.40
C SER A 129 1.42 -19.52 -3.61
N PHE A 130 0.69 -18.40 -3.52
CA PHE A 130 -0.74 -18.32 -3.89
C PHE A 130 -0.94 -17.86 -5.33
N GLY A 131 0.11 -17.35 -5.98
CA GLY A 131 0.04 -16.84 -7.33
C GLY A 131 -0.01 -17.94 -8.39
N LYS A 132 -0.24 -17.50 -9.61
CA LYS A 132 -0.19 -18.31 -10.83
C LYS A 132 0.58 -17.58 -11.91
N ASP A 133 0.92 -18.30 -12.97
CA ASP A 133 1.47 -17.70 -14.18
C ASP A 133 0.42 -16.79 -14.83
N CYS A 134 0.79 -15.53 -15.01
CA CYS A 134 -0.01 -14.48 -15.63
C CYS A 134 0.71 -13.96 -16.87
N LYS A 135 -0.05 -13.73 -17.95
CA LYS A 135 0.49 -13.10 -19.16
C LYS A 135 0.66 -11.61 -18.90
N ASP A 136 1.88 -11.09 -18.97
CA ASP A 136 2.12 -9.65 -18.86
C ASP A 136 1.61 -8.95 -20.14
N PRO A 137 0.75 -7.91 -20.03
CA PRO A 137 0.40 -7.07 -21.17
C PRO A 137 1.60 -6.44 -21.90
N ALA A 138 2.74 -6.27 -21.22
CA ALA A 138 4.00 -5.82 -21.84
C ALA A 138 4.78 -6.96 -22.54
N GLY A 139 4.29 -8.20 -22.45
CA GLY A 139 4.89 -9.40 -23.01
C GLY A 139 5.54 -10.29 -21.95
N GLY A 140 5.49 -11.60 -22.17
CA GLY A 140 6.05 -12.61 -21.27
C GLY A 140 5.05 -13.17 -20.26
N ILE A 141 5.58 -13.97 -19.33
CA ILE A 141 4.83 -14.62 -18.24
C ILE A 141 5.51 -14.25 -16.93
N GLU A 142 4.73 -13.88 -15.92
CA GLU A 142 5.20 -13.65 -14.56
C GLU A 142 4.22 -14.19 -13.52
N THR A 143 4.68 -14.39 -12.28
CA THR A 143 3.81 -14.80 -11.18
C THR A 143 2.95 -13.62 -10.70
N GLY A 144 1.64 -13.83 -10.68
CA GLY A 144 0.65 -12.84 -10.24
C GLY A 144 -0.50 -13.44 -9.46
N LEU A 145 -1.24 -12.58 -8.76
CA LEU A 145 -2.47 -12.96 -8.05
C LEU A 145 -3.66 -12.19 -8.65
N THR A 146 -4.65 -12.89 -9.22
CA THR A 146 -5.94 -12.28 -9.59
C THR A 146 -6.80 -12.08 -8.33
N ALA A 147 -8.02 -11.56 -8.49
CA ALA A 147 -8.95 -11.41 -7.39
C ALA A 147 -9.15 -12.72 -6.61
N LYS A 148 -9.25 -13.86 -7.30
CA LYS A 148 -9.44 -15.18 -6.70
C LYS A 148 -8.23 -15.64 -5.87
N GLU A 149 -7.01 -15.47 -6.39
CA GLU A 149 -5.80 -15.81 -5.64
C GLU A 149 -5.61 -14.87 -4.44
N ILE A 150 -5.95 -13.58 -4.58
CA ILE A 150 -5.97 -12.61 -3.48
C ILE A 150 -6.95 -13.04 -2.38
N GLU A 151 -8.18 -13.43 -2.72
CA GLU A 151 -9.15 -13.93 -1.75
C GLU A 151 -8.64 -15.15 -0.98
N THR A 152 -8.01 -16.09 -1.69
CA THR A 152 -7.41 -17.28 -1.10
C THR A 152 -6.27 -16.92 -0.14
N PHE A 153 -5.39 -16.00 -0.56
CA PHE A 153 -4.31 -15.48 0.27
C PHE A 153 -4.83 -14.77 1.53
N MET A 154 -5.85 -13.93 1.40
CA MET A 154 -6.47 -13.24 2.53
C MET A 154 -7.10 -14.21 3.52
N ALA A 155 -7.85 -15.21 3.03
CA ALA A 155 -8.46 -16.24 3.87
C ALA A 155 -7.40 -17.05 4.64
N ALA A 156 -6.30 -17.43 3.97
CA ALA A 156 -5.20 -18.14 4.61
C ALA A 156 -4.50 -17.29 5.70
N ASN A 157 -4.40 -15.98 5.50
CA ASN A 157 -3.82 -15.07 6.48
C ASN A 157 -4.72 -14.85 7.70
N ILE A 158 -6.02 -14.68 7.50
CA ILE A 158 -6.99 -14.58 8.59
C ILE A 158 -6.95 -15.86 9.44
N LYS A 159 -6.94 -17.03 8.79
CA LYS A 159 -6.80 -18.32 9.47
C LYS A 159 -5.50 -18.42 10.26
N ARG A 160 -4.40 -17.91 9.71
CA ARG A 160 -3.08 -17.89 10.36
C ARG A 160 -3.03 -16.93 11.55
N ASP A 161 -3.73 -15.82 11.48
CA ASP A 161 -3.81 -14.86 12.59
C ASP A 161 -4.67 -15.41 13.75
N GLY A 162 -5.62 -16.30 13.48
CA GLY A 162 -6.38 -17.00 14.53
C GLY A 162 -7.01 -16.02 15.50
N ASP A 163 -6.83 -16.24 16.81
CA ASP A 163 -7.37 -15.37 17.86
C ASP A 163 -6.76 -13.95 17.86
N ALA A 164 -5.60 -13.76 17.21
CA ALA A 164 -5.01 -12.44 17.03
C ALA A 164 -5.69 -11.63 15.90
N ALA A 165 -6.49 -12.28 15.05
CA ALA A 165 -7.28 -11.60 14.05
C ALA A 165 -8.42 -10.84 14.73
N ARG A 166 -8.22 -9.54 14.97
CA ARG A 166 -9.29 -8.67 15.47
C ARG A 166 -10.48 -8.73 14.52
N TRP A 167 -11.69 -8.56 15.04
CA TRP A 167 -12.95 -8.70 14.28
C TRP A 167 -13.00 -7.86 12.99
N TYR A 168 -12.27 -6.74 12.93
CA TYR A 168 -12.23 -5.83 11.78
C TYR A 168 -11.13 -6.17 10.74
N PHE A 169 -10.22 -7.12 11.00
CA PHE A 169 -9.15 -7.48 10.05
C PHE A 169 -9.68 -7.93 8.68
N PRO A 170 -10.70 -8.81 8.58
CA PRO A 170 -11.26 -9.18 7.29
C PRO A 170 -11.81 -7.99 6.50
N ILE A 171 -12.39 -7.00 7.19
CA ILE A 171 -12.93 -5.78 6.58
C ILE A 171 -11.78 -4.95 5.99
N LEU A 172 -10.73 -4.71 6.78
CA LEU A 172 -9.56 -3.96 6.31
C LEU A 172 -8.84 -4.68 5.17
N MET A 173 -8.68 -6.00 5.22
CA MET A 173 -8.02 -6.77 4.16
C MET A 173 -8.81 -6.73 2.84
N LYS A 174 -10.15 -6.83 2.90
CA LYS A 174 -11.04 -6.63 1.74
C LYS A 174 -10.98 -5.20 1.19
N GLY A 175 -10.59 -4.22 2.02
CA GLY A 175 -10.32 -2.86 1.58
C GLY A 175 -8.94 -2.68 0.95
N GLU A 176 -7.90 -3.38 1.44
CA GLU A 176 -6.52 -3.13 1.02
C GLU A 176 -6.12 -3.89 -0.24
N TRP A 177 -6.28 -5.22 -0.26
CA TRP A 177 -5.75 -6.03 -1.37
C TRP A 177 -6.51 -5.84 -2.68
N PRO A 178 -7.86 -5.80 -2.69
CA PRO A 178 -8.62 -5.49 -3.89
C PRO A 178 -8.36 -4.07 -4.41
N VAL A 179 -8.15 -3.09 -3.52
CA VAL A 179 -7.78 -1.73 -3.94
C VAL A 179 -6.37 -1.71 -4.52
N LEU A 180 -5.42 -2.44 -3.91
CA LEU A 180 -4.08 -2.59 -4.46
C LEU A 180 -4.10 -3.25 -5.83
N LEU A 181 -4.92 -4.29 -6.04
CA LEU A 181 -5.15 -4.90 -7.36
C LEU A 181 -5.77 -3.91 -8.35
N LYS A 182 -6.67 -3.02 -7.91
CA LYS A 182 -7.27 -2.03 -8.79
C LYS A 182 -6.26 -0.98 -9.26
N ILE A 183 -5.35 -0.55 -8.37
CA ILE A 183 -4.36 0.49 -8.66
C ILE A 183 -3.13 -0.10 -9.37
N LEU A 184 -2.53 -1.13 -8.77
CA LEU A 184 -1.32 -1.82 -9.22
C LEU A 184 -1.62 -3.10 -10.01
N GLY A 185 -2.86 -3.32 -10.45
CA GLY A 185 -3.16 -4.43 -11.34
C GLY A 185 -2.50 -4.25 -12.71
N LYS A 186 -2.06 -5.34 -13.30
CA LYS A 186 -1.82 -5.47 -14.73
C LYS A 186 -2.99 -6.24 -15.34
N GLY A 187 -3.24 -6.03 -16.63
CA GLY A 187 -4.38 -6.64 -17.33
C GLY A 187 -5.72 -6.01 -16.96
N GLU A 188 -6.79 -6.61 -17.46
CA GLU A 188 -8.17 -6.11 -17.35
C GLU A 188 -9.15 -7.24 -17.00
N GLY A 189 -10.33 -6.85 -16.51
CA GLY A 189 -11.38 -7.80 -16.13
C GLY A 189 -10.92 -8.85 -15.11
N GLU A 190 -11.39 -10.09 -15.27
CA GLU A 190 -11.04 -11.22 -14.39
C GLU A 190 -9.58 -11.65 -14.51
N GLU A 191 -8.92 -11.32 -15.62
CA GLU A 191 -7.48 -11.57 -15.83
C GLU A 191 -6.61 -10.48 -15.21
N ARG A 192 -7.21 -9.44 -14.61
CA ARG A 192 -6.45 -8.44 -13.86
C ARG A 192 -5.76 -9.10 -12.67
N TYR A 193 -4.45 -8.90 -12.57
CA TYR A 193 -3.63 -9.52 -11.52
C TYR A 193 -2.64 -8.53 -10.90
N LEU A 194 -2.25 -8.80 -9.67
CA LEU A 194 -1.22 -8.09 -8.94
C LEU A 194 0.11 -8.85 -9.12
N SER A 195 1.09 -8.23 -9.78
CA SER A 195 2.43 -8.82 -9.99
C SER A 195 3.17 -8.96 -8.66
N VAL A 196 3.71 -10.15 -8.38
CA VAL A 196 4.53 -10.39 -7.18
C VAL A 196 5.79 -9.53 -7.21
N ALA A 197 6.40 -9.33 -8.38
CA ALA A 197 7.57 -8.48 -8.54
C ALA A 197 7.25 -7.01 -8.21
N GLU A 198 6.11 -6.49 -8.67
CA GLU A 198 5.68 -5.13 -8.33
C GLU A 198 5.33 -4.97 -6.84
N VAL A 199 4.79 -6.01 -6.20
CA VAL A 199 4.60 -6.02 -4.73
C VAL A 199 5.95 -5.95 -4.02
N ARG A 200 6.94 -6.72 -4.47
CA ARG A 200 8.31 -6.66 -3.92
C ARG A 200 8.91 -5.26 -4.05
N THR A 201 8.84 -4.64 -5.23
CA THR A 201 9.28 -3.25 -5.43
C THR A 201 8.54 -2.27 -4.51
N LEU A 202 7.23 -2.45 -4.31
CA LEU A 202 6.46 -1.58 -3.42
C LEU A 202 6.91 -1.67 -1.95
N PHE A 203 7.09 -2.89 -1.43
CA PHE A 203 7.39 -3.09 -0.02
C PHE A 203 8.88 -2.91 0.30
N VAL A 204 9.77 -3.52 -0.50
CA VAL A 204 11.22 -3.55 -0.24
C VAL A 204 11.88 -2.26 -0.70
N GLU A 205 11.67 -1.89 -1.96
CA GLU A 205 12.32 -0.70 -2.54
C GLU A 205 11.57 0.60 -2.20
N ARG A 206 10.36 0.51 -1.62
CA ARG A 206 9.48 1.66 -1.39
C ARG A 206 9.29 2.48 -2.67
N ARG A 207 9.09 1.81 -3.82
CA ARG A 207 8.89 2.46 -5.11
C ARG A 207 7.55 2.10 -5.72
N LEU A 208 6.97 3.04 -6.45
CA LEU A 208 5.85 2.73 -7.32
C LEU A 208 6.38 2.10 -8.61
N PRO A 209 5.71 1.07 -9.17
CA PRO A 209 6.06 0.57 -10.48
C PRO A 209 5.98 1.68 -11.53
N LYS A 210 6.88 1.65 -12.53
CA LYS A 210 7.04 2.74 -13.50
C LYS A 210 5.74 3.21 -14.14
N ARG A 211 4.88 2.28 -14.59
CA ARG A 211 3.59 2.61 -15.22
C ARG A 211 2.62 3.40 -14.32
N ILE A 212 2.79 3.30 -13.01
CA ILE A 212 1.99 4.04 -12.01
C ILE A 212 2.64 5.40 -11.78
N ALA A 213 3.97 5.43 -11.59
CA ALA A 213 4.74 6.65 -11.47
C ALA A 213 4.53 7.60 -12.68
N ASP A 214 4.46 7.05 -13.89
CA ASP A 214 4.23 7.81 -15.12
C ASP A 214 2.85 8.50 -15.18
N ARG A 215 1.91 8.14 -14.30
CA ARG A 215 0.58 8.79 -14.17
C ARG A 215 0.60 9.94 -13.16
N LEU A 216 1.64 10.03 -12.34
CA LEU A 216 1.72 10.98 -11.24
C LEU A 216 2.38 12.28 -11.68
N PRO A 217 2.11 13.39 -10.97
CA PRO A 217 2.88 14.62 -11.16
C PRO A 217 4.35 14.38 -10.86
N LYS A 218 5.21 15.25 -11.39
CA LYS A 218 6.65 15.19 -11.14
C LYS A 218 6.93 15.25 -9.62
N PRO A 219 7.69 14.31 -9.06
CA PRO A 219 8.01 14.32 -7.63
C PRO A 219 8.99 15.44 -7.27
N ALA A 220 9.01 15.80 -5.98
CA ALA A 220 10.10 16.58 -5.41
C ALA A 220 11.42 15.79 -5.47
N SER A 221 12.54 16.50 -5.61
CA SER A 221 13.87 15.89 -5.53
C SER A 221 14.29 15.74 -4.06
N PRO A 222 14.80 14.57 -3.63
CA PRO A 222 15.31 14.33 -2.29
C PRO A 222 16.60 15.08 -1.98
#